data_AF-A0A943PIP1-F1
#
_entry.id   AF-A0A943PIP1-F1
#
_cell.length_a   1.000
_cell.length_b   1.000
_cell.length_c   1.000
_cell.angle_alpha   90.00
_cell.angle_beta   90.00
_cell.angle_gamma   90.00
#
_symmetry.space_group_name_H-M   'P 1'
#
loop_
_entity.id
_entity.type
_entity.pdbx_description
1 polymer ?
#
loop_
_entity_poly.entity_id
_entity_poly.type
_entity_poly.pdbx_seq_one_letter_code
_entity_poly.pdbx_strand_id
1 'polypeptide(L)'
;MTVSANESRKIMERIGFPQEAVDTIGDCTERVSENADFNALVDEFIAHPENLDSVLERLKALSEQLGENEYTMNMCLLLGACPALRERYAEKGIDETIFWKSIEDMRWKLRECMDCEEVWGTFVPHWYRGFFEMTRFGLGRFQFEKTDFDADYYEKCGNTLKRGDTVINFHIPSAGPLTDEKRLDSYKQAYKFFGGKDGEPMAFVCGSWLLYEGHREFLPENSNILRFMDDFDIIRSADREKFSDGWRVFGKYSNGPVDDLPEDTSIRRAFKQRLQQGKPTGYGYGVFFFDGEKILGK
;
A
#
# COMPACT_ATOMS: atom_id res chain seq x y z
N MET A 1 27.36 1.87 2.98
CA MET A 1 27.38 1.49 1.56
C MET A 1 27.23 2.76 0.73
N THR A 2 27.79 2.83 -0.48
CA THR A 2 27.52 3.96 -1.39
C THR A 2 26.31 3.64 -2.24
N VAL A 3 25.29 4.49 -2.20
CA VAL A 3 24.11 4.34 -3.06
C VAL A 3 24.48 4.53 -4.53
N SER A 4 24.03 3.63 -5.40
CA SER A 4 24.30 3.70 -6.85
C SER A 4 23.09 4.28 -7.60
N ALA A 5 23.30 5.44 -8.24
CA ALA A 5 22.29 6.03 -9.13
C ALA A 5 21.97 5.10 -10.31
N ASN A 6 22.97 4.43 -10.88
CA ASN A 6 22.76 3.47 -11.98
C ASN A 6 21.89 2.29 -11.55
N GLU A 7 22.08 1.78 -10.33
CA GLU A 7 21.25 0.67 -9.84
C GLU A 7 19.82 1.14 -9.53
N SER A 8 19.68 2.34 -8.95
CA SER A 8 18.37 2.95 -8.71
C SER A 8 17.59 3.16 -10.00
N ARG A 9 18.24 3.63 -11.08
CA ARG A 9 17.62 3.78 -12.41
C ARG A 9 17.10 2.46 -12.96
N LYS A 10 17.90 1.39 -12.92
CA LYS A 10 17.46 0.05 -13.37
C LYS A 10 16.26 -0.46 -12.58
N ILE A 11 16.24 -0.24 -11.26
CA ILE A 11 15.09 -0.62 -10.41
C ILE A 11 13.85 0.14 -10.84
N MET A 12 13.93 1.46 -10.98
CA MET A 12 12.82 2.32 -11.39
C MET A 12 12.28 1.92 -12.78
N GLU A 13 13.15 1.71 -13.76
CA GLU A 13 12.79 1.25 -15.10
C GLU A 13 12.08 -0.11 -15.04
N ARG A 14 12.61 -1.06 -14.26
CA ARG A 14 12.03 -2.40 -14.13
C ARG A 14 10.64 -2.40 -13.51
N ILE A 15 10.39 -1.54 -12.52
CA ILE A 15 9.06 -1.41 -11.90
C ILE A 15 8.15 -0.43 -12.65
N GLY A 16 8.63 0.17 -13.76
CA GLY A 16 7.82 0.94 -14.70
C GLY A 16 7.58 2.39 -14.28
N PHE A 17 8.58 3.05 -13.69
CA PHE A 17 8.55 4.50 -13.50
C PHE A 17 8.53 5.21 -14.87
N PRO A 18 7.82 6.35 -15.00
CA PRO A 18 7.93 7.18 -16.19
C PRO A 18 9.35 7.76 -16.32
N GLN A 19 9.82 7.98 -17.55
CA GLN A 19 11.21 8.41 -17.80
C GLN A 19 11.57 9.71 -17.05
N GLU A 20 10.67 10.70 -17.02
CA GLU A 20 10.89 11.96 -16.29
C GLU A 20 11.15 11.74 -14.79
N ALA A 21 10.51 10.74 -14.18
CA ALA A 21 10.76 10.38 -12.79
C ALA A 21 12.10 9.64 -12.63
N VAL A 22 12.43 8.74 -13.56
CA VAL A 22 13.74 8.05 -13.60
C VAL A 22 14.87 9.08 -13.67
N ASP A 23 14.72 10.10 -14.50
CA ASP A 23 15.68 11.18 -14.67
C ASP A 23 15.76 12.04 -13.41
N THR A 24 14.63 12.55 -12.93
CA THR A 24 14.56 13.42 -11.73
C THR A 24 15.17 12.74 -10.49
N ILE A 25 14.72 11.52 -10.19
CA ILE A 25 15.18 10.79 -9.00
C ILE A 25 16.60 10.29 -9.21
N GLY A 26 16.96 9.87 -10.42
CA GLY A 26 18.31 9.42 -10.76
C GLY A 26 19.34 10.53 -10.59
N ASP A 27 19.05 11.74 -11.05
CA ASP A 27 19.92 12.90 -10.92
C ASP A 27 20.04 13.34 -9.45
N CYS A 28 18.93 13.31 -8.70
CA CYS A 28 18.96 13.53 -7.25
C CYS A 28 19.87 12.50 -6.56
N THR A 29 19.71 11.22 -6.92
CA THR A 29 20.51 10.12 -6.35
C THR A 29 21.99 10.29 -6.65
N GLU A 30 22.35 10.73 -7.86
CA GLU A 30 23.73 11.01 -8.23
C GLU A 30 24.33 12.12 -7.36
N ARG A 31 23.60 13.23 -7.15
CA ARG A 31 24.06 14.35 -6.31
C ARG A 31 24.26 13.96 -4.85
N VAL A 32 23.42 13.08 -4.31
CA VAL A 32 23.50 12.68 -2.89
C VAL A 32 24.34 11.42 -2.64
N SER A 33 24.71 10.68 -3.70
CA SER A 33 25.44 9.41 -3.57
C SER A 33 26.80 9.52 -2.88
N GLU A 34 27.48 10.66 -3.00
CA GLU A 34 28.76 10.91 -2.34
C GLU A 34 28.60 11.57 -0.96
N ASN A 35 27.39 11.93 -0.56
CA ASN A 35 27.12 12.55 0.74
C ASN A 35 27.18 11.49 1.87
N ALA A 36 28.08 11.70 2.83
CA ALA A 36 28.30 10.75 3.92
C ALA A 36 27.08 10.61 4.84
N ASP A 37 26.35 11.70 5.11
CA ASP A 37 25.17 11.69 5.98
C ASP A 37 24.01 10.94 5.31
N PHE A 38 23.80 11.14 4.00
CA PHE A 38 22.81 10.39 3.24
C PHE A 38 23.10 8.88 3.26
N ASN A 39 24.35 8.49 2.99
CA ASN A 39 24.74 7.08 3.03
C ASN A 39 24.61 6.48 4.44
N ALA A 40 24.90 7.25 5.50
CA ALA A 40 24.69 6.80 6.88
C ALA A 40 23.20 6.57 7.20
N LEU A 41 22.31 7.42 6.70
CA LEU A 41 20.85 7.24 6.84
C LEU A 41 20.36 6.00 6.07
N VAL A 42 20.89 5.74 4.88
CA VAL A 42 20.57 4.53 4.10
C VAL A 42 21.06 3.28 4.84
N ASP A 43 22.30 3.29 5.33
CA ASP A 43 22.87 2.17 6.10
C ASP A 43 22.08 1.91 7.39
N GLU A 44 21.69 2.96 8.11
CA GLU A 44 20.84 2.84 9.29
C GLU A 44 19.47 2.27 8.93
N PHE A 45 18.81 2.76 7.88
CA PHE A 45 17.51 2.25 7.47
C PHE A 45 17.58 0.78 7.02
N ILE A 46 18.64 0.40 6.32
CA ILE A 46 18.89 -1.01 6.00
C ILE A 46 18.99 -1.78 7.31
N ALA A 47 19.92 -1.43 8.21
CA ALA A 47 20.17 -2.19 9.44
C ALA A 47 18.99 -2.23 10.41
N HIS A 48 18.25 -1.13 10.51
CA HIS A 48 17.20 -0.87 11.49
C HIS A 48 15.95 -0.23 10.84
N PRO A 49 15.18 -0.97 10.03
CA PRO A 49 13.97 -0.45 9.39
C PRO A 49 12.93 0.09 10.37
N GLU A 50 12.93 -0.41 11.61
CA GLU A 50 12.07 0.05 12.70
C GLU A 50 12.30 1.53 13.06
N ASN A 51 13.49 2.06 12.77
CA ASN A 51 13.87 3.45 13.03
C ASN A 51 13.47 4.41 11.90
N LEU A 52 12.71 3.95 10.90
CA LEU A 52 12.40 4.73 9.69
C LEU A 52 11.87 6.15 10.00
N ASP A 53 11.03 6.34 11.02
CA ASP A 53 10.51 7.69 11.33
C ASP A 53 11.64 8.67 11.71
N SER A 54 12.56 8.24 12.57
CA SER A 54 13.73 9.02 12.97
C SER A 54 14.70 9.24 11.81
N VAL A 55 14.84 8.24 10.92
CA VAL A 55 15.63 8.38 9.69
C VAL A 55 15.01 9.45 8.78
N LEU A 56 13.69 9.44 8.59
CA LEU A 56 12.98 10.40 7.74
C LEU A 56 13.05 11.83 8.28
N GLU A 57 12.98 12.03 9.60
CA GLU A 57 13.17 13.35 10.21
C GLU A 57 14.55 13.94 9.89
N ARG A 58 15.60 13.13 9.98
CA ARG A 58 16.97 13.54 9.62
C ARG A 58 17.15 13.72 8.12
N LEU A 59 16.51 12.86 7.32
CA LEU A 59 16.53 12.96 5.86
C LEU A 59 15.88 14.26 5.37
N LYS A 60 14.80 14.68 6.02
CA LYS A 60 14.16 15.97 5.76
C LYS A 60 15.09 17.15 6.05
N ALA A 61 15.76 17.14 7.21
CA ALA A 61 16.72 18.19 7.53
C ALA A 61 17.87 18.22 6.51
N LEU A 62 18.33 17.06 6.06
CA LEU A 62 19.34 16.94 5.01
C LEU A 62 18.83 17.43 3.65
N SER A 63 17.57 17.14 3.28
CA SER A 63 17.01 17.62 2.01
C SER A 63 16.95 19.15 1.96
N GLU A 64 16.60 19.80 3.07
CA GLU A 64 16.63 21.26 3.20
C GLU A 64 18.04 21.84 3.06
N GLN A 65 19.04 21.21 3.70
CA GLN A 65 20.44 21.62 3.60
C GLN A 65 21.00 21.51 2.17
N LEU A 66 20.59 20.47 1.44
CA LEU A 66 21.05 20.21 0.07
C LEU A 66 20.21 20.94 -0.99
N GLY A 67 19.09 21.56 -0.61
CA GLY A 67 18.16 22.18 -1.55
C GLY A 67 17.40 21.17 -2.41
N GLU A 68 17.28 19.92 -1.95
CA GLU A 68 16.52 18.85 -2.62
C GLU A 68 15.09 18.79 -2.07
N ASN A 69 14.17 18.24 -2.86
CA ASN A 69 12.80 18.03 -2.41
C ASN A 69 12.70 16.85 -1.43
N GLU A 70 12.00 17.04 -0.30
CA GLU A 70 11.77 16.01 0.73
C GLU A 70 11.24 14.70 0.14
N TYR A 71 10.22 14.75 -0.72
CA TYR A 71 9.58 13.57 -1.28
C TYR A 71 10.46 12.83 -2.28
N THR A 72 11.27 13.56 -3.05
CA THR A 72 12.27 12.95 -3.94
C THR A 72 13.36 12.26 -3.11
N MET A 73 13.86 12.91 -2.05
CA MET A 73 14.84 12.33 -1.13
C MET A 73 14.30 11.08 -0.42
N ASN A 74 13.03 11.09 -0.02
CA ASN A 74 12.35 9.91 0.52
C ASN A 74 12.38 8.73 -0.47
N MET A 75 12.18 8.98 -1.76
CA MET A 75 12.25 7.94 -2.79
C MET A 75 13.70 7.47 -3.01
N CYS A 76 14.69 8.37 -2.99
CA CYS A 76 16.11 8.02 -3.05
C CYS A 76 16.54 7.09 -1.92
N LEU A 77 16.11 7.35 -0.67
CA LEU A 77 16.38 6.48 0.48
C LEU A 77 15.85 5.06 0.23
N LEU A 78 14.59 4.95 -0.17
CA LEU A 78 13.93 3.66 -0.39
C LEU A 78 14.58 2.87 -1.54
N LEU A 79 14.85 3.52 -2.67
CA LEU A 79 15.51 2.88 -3.82
C LEU A 79 16.95 2.48 -3.49
N GLY A 80 17.68 3.31 -2.73
CA GLY A 80 19.04 3.02 -2.28
C GLY A 80 19.12 1.80 -1.37
N ALA A 81 18.07 1.50 -0.62
CA ALA A 81 17.98 0.33 0.25
C ALA A 81 17.48 -0.96 -0.46
N CYS A 82 16.88 -0.84 -1.65
CA CYS A 82 16.34 -2.00 -2.39
C CYS A 82 17.35 -3.11 -2.71
N PRO A 83 18.63 -2.84 -3.04
CA PRO A 83 19.63 -3.90 -3.23
C PRO A 83 19.79 -4.80 -1.99
N ALA A 84 19.93 -4.19 -0.81
CA ALA A 84 20.02 -4.94 0.45
C ALA A 84 18.72 -5.68 0.78
N LEU A 85 17.56 -5.09 0.46
CA LEU A 85 16.28 -5.77 0.60
C LEU A 85 16.21 -7.02 -0.31
N ARG A 86 16.68 -6.92 -1.56
CA ARG A 86 16.71 -8.04 -2.49
C ARG A 86 17.58 -9.19 -1.97
N GLU A 87 18.73 -8.88 -1.36
CA GLU A 87 19.59 -9.87 -0.70
C GLU A 87 18.85 -10.59 0.43
N ARG A 88 18.10 -9.87 1.29
CA ARG A 88 17.28 -10.48 2.36
C ARG A 88 16.22 -11.45 1.83
N TYR A 89 15.61 -11.16 0.69
CA TYR A 89 14.68 -12.09 0.04
C TYR A 89 15.41 -13.38 -0.35
N ALA A 90 16.60 -13.27 -0.94
CA ALA A 90 17.40 -14.43 -1.34
C ALA A 90 17.86 -15.25 -0.12
N GLU A 91 18.33 -14.61 0.96
CA GLU A 91 18.73 -15.27 2.21
C GLU A 91 17.59 -16.05 2.86
N LYS A 92 16.36 -15.55 2.77
CA LYS A 92 15.15 -16.23 3.27
C LYS A 92 14.57 -17.25 2.29
N GLY A 93 15.18 -17.43 1.11
CA GLY A 93 14.70 -18.33 0.08
C GLY A 93 13.35 -17.92 -0.52
N ILE A 94 13.01 -16.63 -0.47
CA ILE A 94 11.78 -16.09 -1.05
C ILE A 94 12.04 -15.76 -2.52
N ASP A 95 11.13 -16.20 -3.39
CA ASP A 95 11.23 -16.01 -4.83
C ASP A 95 11.41 -14.53 -5.20
N GLU A 96 12.38 -14.24 -6.08
CA GLU A 96 12.73 -12.88 -6.50
C GLU A 96 11.53 -12.15 -7.15
N THR A 97 10.60 -12.88 -7.76
CA THR A 97 9.37 -12.30 -8.32
C THR A 97 8.52 -11.63 -7.23
N ILE A 98 8.53 -12.14 -6.00
CA ILE A 98 7.83 -11.52 -4.86
C ILE A 98 8.54 -10.25 -4.41
N PHE A 99 9.88 -10.19 -4.46
CA PHE A 99 10.61 -8.95 -4.23
C PHE A 99 10.17 -7.87 -5.21
N TRP A 100 10.25 -8.14 -6.52
CA TRP A 100 9.82 -7.19 -7.55
C TRP A 100 8.37 -6.79 -7.41
N LYS A 101 7.50 -7.75 -7.06
CA LYS A 101 6.10 -7.48 -6.85
C LYS A 101 5.83 -6.59 -5.63
N SER A 102 6.62 -6.76 -4.57
CA SER A 102 6.52 -5.99 -3.34
C SER A 102 6.93 -4.53 -3.56
N ILE A 103 8.03 -4.30 -4.28
CA ILE A 103 8.53 -2.94 -4.55
C ILE A 103 7.83 -2.25 -5.72
N GLU A 104 7.01 -2.97 -6.52
CA GLU A 104 6.18 -2.37 -7.57
C GLU A 104 5.28 -1.24 -7.03
N ASP A 105 4.91 -1.30 -5.74
CA ASP A 105 4.12 -0.24 -5.10
C ASP A 105 4.80 1.13 -5.10
N MET A 106 6.14 1.18 -5.15
CA MET A 106 6.87 2.45 -5.30
C MET A 106 6.43 3.21 -6.55
N ARG A 107 6.04 2.52 -7.63
CA ARG A 107 5.47 3.18 -8.82
C ARG A 107 4.13 3.83 -8.51
N TRP A 108 3.30 3.18 -7.72
CA TRP A 108 1.97 3.71 -7.39
C TRP A 108 2.09 4.87 -6.41
N LYS A 109 2.99 4.80 -5.42
CA LYS A 109 3.26 5.92 -4.51
C LYS A 109 3.90 7.12 -5.21
N LEU A 110 4.75 6.86 -6.20
CA LEU A 110 5.26 7.90 -7.08
C LEU A 110 4.14 8.65 -7.81
N ARG A 111 3.18 7.91 -8.41
CA ARG A 111 2.06 8.51 -9.12
C ARG A 111 1.11 9.25 -8.19
N GLU A 112 0.83 8.69 -7.02
CA GLU A 112 0.06 9.35 -5.96
C GLU A 112 0.72 10.67 -5.54
N CYS A 113 2.06 10.68 -5.38
CA CYS A 113 2.84 11.88 -5.06
C CYS A 113 2.77 12.93 -6.17
N MET A 114 2.84 12.53 -7.43
CA MET A 114 2.65 13.47 -8.55
C MET A 114 1.23 14.05 -8.57
N ASP A 115 0.20 13.23 -8.33
CA ASP A 115 -1.20 13.67 -8.36
C ASP A 115 -1.58 14.59 -7.18
N CYS A 116 -0.90 14.45 -6.04
CA CYS A 116 -1.18 15.21 -4.81
C CYS A 116 -0.26 16.43 -4.64
N GLU A 117 1.04 16.23 -4.87
CA GLU A 117 2.10 17.16 -4.49
C GLU A 117 2.86 17.70 -5.70
N GLU A 118 2.56 17.22 -6.92
CA GLU A 118 3.21 17.63 -8.17
C GLU A 118 4.74 17.39 -8.16
N VAL A 119 5.16 16.35 -7.44
CA VAL A 119 6.58 15.97 -7.25
C VAL A 119 6.80 14.50 -7.59
N TRP A 120 7.89 14.21 -8.30
CA TRP A 120 8.43 12.86 -8.44
C TRP A 120 9.12 12.42 -7.14
N GLY A 121 8.36 11.72 -6.29
CA GLY A 121 8.82 11.27 -4.98
C GLY A 121 7.79 10.40 -4.26
N THR A 122 7.83 10.37 -2.93
CA THR A 122 6.76 9.82 -2.10
C THR A 122 6.55 10.64 -0.83
N PHE A 123 5.29 10.99 -0.54
CA PHE A 123 4.87 11.61 0.73
C PHE A 123 4.41 10.58 1.78
N VAL A 124 4.45 9.28 1.46
CA VAL A 124 4.11 8.17 2.39
C VAL A 124 5.25 7.17 2.58
N PRO A 125 6.50 7.61 2.82
CA PRO A 125 7.64 6.68 2.94
C PRO A 125 7.50 5.69 4.11
N HIS A 126 6.83 6.08 5.20
CA HIS A 126 6.57 5.21 6.37
C HIS A 126 5.87 3.90 6.00
N TRP A 127 5.11 3.88 4.89
CA TRP A 127 4.46 2.68 4.36
C TRP A 127 5.45 1.53 4.10
N TYR A 128 6.70 1.86 3.78
CA TYR A 128 7.70 0.88 3.39
C TYR A 128 8.34 0.13 4.55
N ARG A 129 8.14 0.56 5.80
CA ARG A 129 8.70 -0.11 6.99
C ARG A 129 8.48 -1.63 6.95
N GLY A 130 7.24 -2.06 6.80
CA GLY A 130 6.89 -3.50 6.81
C GLY A 130 7.54 -4.31 5.68
N PHE A 131 7.83 -3.69 4.54
CA PHE A 131 8.56 -4.39 3.46
C PHE A 131 10.02 -4.59 3.82
N PHE A 132 10.67 -3.58 4.39
CA PHE A 132 12.08 -3.65 4.79
C PHE A 132 12.32 -4.47 6.07
N GLU A 133 11.31 -4.55 6.95
CA GLU A 133 11.25 -5.50 8.08
C GLU A 133 10.93 -6.95 7.65
N MET A 134 10.62 -7.18 6.38
CA MET A 134 10.20 -8.50 5.85
C MET A 134 8.94 -9.04 6.53
N THR A 135 8.01 -8.16 6.88
CA THR A 135 6.69 -8.51 7.46
C THR A 135 5.55 -8.34 6.45
N ARG A 136 5.76 -7.55 5.39
CA ARG A 136 4.79 -7.25 4.33
C ARG A 136 5.28 -7.64 2.94
N PHE A 137 4.41 -8.24 2.14
CA PHE A 137 4.75 -8.80 0.82
C PHE A 137 3.68 -8.50 -0.22
N GLY A 138 4.07 -8.12 -1.44
CA GLY A 138 3.18 -8.01 -2.59
C GLY A 138 2.90 -9.38 -3.20
N LEU A 139 1.63 -9.79 -3.25
CA LEU A 139 1.18 -11.08 -3.80
C LEU A 139 -0.06 -10.83 -4.69
N GLY A 140 0.09 -10.98 -6.01
CA GLY A 140 -0.97 -10.65 -6.97
C GLY A 140 -1.37 -9.17 -6.94
N ARG A 141 -2.65 -8.87 -6.73
CA ARG A 141 -3.22 -7.52 -6.66
C ARG A 141 -3.01 -6.82 -5.32
N PHE A 142 -2.72 -7.56 -4.25
CA PHE A 142 -2.70 -7.03 -2.89
C PHE A 142 -1.33 -7.15 -2.23
N GLN A 143 -1.19 -6.55 -1.06
CA GLN A 143 -0.03 -6.69 -0.19
C GLN A 143 -0.48 -7.29 1.13
N PHE A 144 0.25 -8.25 1.67
CA PHE A 144 -0.19 -9.03 2.81
C PHE A 144 0.85 -9.04 3.93
N GLU A 145 0.38 -9.13 5.16
CA GLU A 145 1.19 -9.31 6.36
C GLU A 145 0.43 -10.14 7.40
N LYS A 146 1.15 -10.71 8.35
CA LYS A 146 0.52 -11.30 9.54
C LYS A 146 0.21 -10.19 10.55
N THR A 147 -0.94 -10.26 11.17
CA THR A 147 -1.31 -9.40 12.29
C THR A 147 -2.23 -10.14 13.26
N ASP A 148 -2.62 -9.46 14.33
CA ASP A 148 -3.54 -9.99 15.32
C ASP A 148 -4.99 -9.62 14.95
N PHE A 149 -5.91 -10.56 15.15
CA PHE A 149 -7.33 -10.32 14.92
C PHE A 149 -7.86 -9.24 15.88
N ASP A 150 -8.33 -8.13 15.32
CA ASP A 150 -8.89 -6.99 16.07
C ASP A 150 -10.43 -7.03 16.16
N ALA A 151 -10.96 -8.14 16.66
CA ALA A 151 -12.32 -8.22 17.19
C ALA A 151 -12.41 -9.31 18.27
N ASP A 152 -13.43 -9.23 19.13
CA ASP A 152 -13.52 -10.14 20.28
C ASP A 152 -13.76 -11.59 19.84
N TYR A 153 -14.64 -11.78 18.86
CA TYR A 153 -15.05 -13.10 18.39
C TYR A 153 -15.65 -13.02 16.99
N TYR A 154 -15.37 -14.03 16.16
CA TYR A 154 -16.02 -14.25 14.88
C TYR A 154 -16.12 -15.76 14.61
N GLU A 155 -17.27 -16.21 14.13
CA GLU A 155 -17.48 -17.60 13.72
C GLU A 155 -18.16 -17.67 12.36
N LYS A 156 -17.63 -18.51 11.47
CA LYS A 156 -18.27 -18.81 10.18
C LYS A 156 -17.88 -20.18 9.68
N CYS A 157 -18.85 -20.92 9.15
CA CYS A 157 -18.65 -22.25 8.57
C CYS A 157 -17.88 -23.21 9.49
N GLY A 158 -18.13 -23.15 10.81
CA GLY A 158 -17.46 -24.00 11.81
C GLY A 158 -16.02 -23.58 12.16
N ASN A 159 -15.55 -22.41 11.69
CA ASN A 159 -14.25 -21.84 12.04
C ASN A 159 -14.44 -20.65 12.96
N THR A 160 -13.57 -20.51 13.95
CA THR A 160 -13.64 -19.46 14.97
C THR A 160 -12.36 -18.63 14.99
N LEU A 161 -12.49 -17.32 15.18
CA LEU A 161 -11.42 -16.39 15.53
C LEU A 161 -11.75 -15.69 16.83
N LYS A 162 -10.72 -15.45 17.64
CA LYS A 162 -10.75 -14.66 18.87
C LYS A 162 -9.69 -13.57 18.79
N ARG A 163 -9.87 -12.53 19.59
CA ARG A 163 -8.91 -11.43 19.69
C ARG A 163 -7.49 -11.97 19.92
N GLY A 164 -6.53 -11.51 19.11
CA GLY A 164 -5.14 -11.93 19.20
C GLY A 164 -4.78 -13.19 18.39
N ASP A 165 -5.76 -13.88 17.79
CA ASP A 165 -5.46 -14.94 16.83
C ASP A 165 -4.72 -14.34 15.62
N THR A 166 -3.71 -15.04 15.13
CA THR A 166 -2.97 -14.59 13.94
C THR A 166 -3.85 -14.69 12.70
N VAL A 167 -3.96 -13.59 11.97
CA VAL A 167 -4.71 -13.46 10.72
C VAL A 167 -3.83 -12.87 9.62
N ILE A 168 -4.22 -13.07 8.37
CA ILE A 168 -3.55 -12.44 7.23
C ILE A 168 -4.28 -11.14 6.91
N ASN A 169 -3.64 -10.03 7.26
CA ASN A 169 -4.11 -8.71 6.87
C ASN A 169 -3.65 -8.39 5.45
N PHE A 170 -4.49 -7.72 4.67
CA PHE A 170 -4.07 -7.24 3.37
C PHE A 170 -4.49 -5.83 3.02
N HIS A 171 -3.66 -5.23 2.18
CA HIS A 171 -3.64 -3.82 1.81
C HIS A 171 -3.81 -3.68 0.29
N ILE A 172 -4.38 -2.54 -0.10
CA ILE A 172 -4.92 -2.33 -1.44
C ILE A 172 -4.13 -1.20 -2.12
N PRO A 173 -3.05 -1.52 -2.86
CA PRO A 173 -2.31 -0.50 -3.61
C PRO A 173 -3.19 0.04 -4.75
N SER A 174 -2.85 1.20 -5.31
CA SER A 174 -3.56 1.85 -6.42
C SER A 174 -3.36 1.15 -7.78
N ALA A 175 -3.03 -0.15 -7.75
CA ALA A 175 -2.56 -0.99 -8.84
C ALA A 175 -3.66 -1.47 -9.83
N GLY A 176 -4.56 -0.57 -10.24
CA GLY A 176 -5.63 -0.86 -11.18
C GLY A 176 -6.87 -1.52 -10.55
N PRO A 177 -7.79 -2.08 -11.36
CA PRO A 177 -9.11 -2.52 -10.88
C PRO A 177 -9.07 -3.76 -9.97
N LEU A 178 -10.05 -3.87 -9.08
CA LEU A 178 -10.29 -4.99 -8.16
C LEU A 178 -11.20 -6.05 -8.81
N THR A 179 -10.83 -6.56 -9.98
CA THR A 179 -11.60 -7.59 -10.69
C THR A 179 -11.58 -8.91 -9.93
N ASP A 180 -12.66 -9.69 -10.03
CA ASP A 180 -12.84 -10.94 -9.28
C ASP A 180 -11.66 -11.92 -9.48
N GLU A 181 -11.17 -12.05 -10.72
CA GLU A 181 -9.98 -12.84 -11.07
C GLU A 181 -8.73 -12.38 -10.29
N LYS A 182 -8.45 -11.08 -10.28
CA LYS A 182 -7.28 -10.51 -9.59
C LYS A 182 -7.37 -10.67 -8.08
N ARG A 183 -8.59 -10.56 -7.52
CA ARG A 183 -8.81 -10.76 -6.08
C ARG A 183 -8.52 -12.20 -5.69
N LEU A 184 -9.15 -13.15 -6.40
CA LEU A 184 -9.00 -14.57 -6.13
C LEU A 184 -7.55 -15.05 -6.31
N ASP A 185 -6.88 -14.65 -7.39
CA ASP A 185 -5.47 -14.96 -7.62
C ASP A 185 -4.58 -14.48 -6.45
N SER A 186 -4.84 -13.27 -5.94
CA SER A 186 -4.10 -12.74 -4.78
C SER A 186 -4.33 -13.56 -3.51
N TYR A 187 -5.57 -13.96 -3.25
CA TYR A 187 -5.91 -14.78 -2.08
C TYR A 187 -5.21 -16.14 -2.16
N LYS A 188 -5.18 -16.76 -3.35
CA LYS A 188 -4.45 -18.01 -3.59
C LYS A 188 -2.95 -17.87 -3.36
N GLN A 189 -2.35 -16.80 -3.89
CA GLN A 189 -0.93 -16.53 -3.68
C GLN A 189 -0.60 -16.31 -2.19
N ALA A 190 -1.41 -15.52 -1.48
CA ALA A 190 -1.25 -15.30 -0.05
C ALA A 190 -1.42 -16.58 0.76
N TYR A 191 -2.46 -17.36 0.47
CA TYR A 191 -2.70 -18.65 1.12
C TYR A 191 -1.49 -19.57 1.01
N LYS A 192 -0.94 -19.73 -0.20
CA LYS A 192 0.27 -20.52 -0.43
C LYS A 192 1.49 -19.93 0.28
N PHE A 193 1.70 -18.62 0.19
CA PHE A 193 2.85 -17.94 0.76
C PHE A 193 2.91 -18.06 2.29
N PHE A 194 1.77 -17.95 2.97
CA PHE A 194 1.68 -18.04 4.43
C PHE A 194 1.51 -19.47 4.96
N GLY A 195 1.67 -20.48 4.10
CA GLY A 195 1.70 -21.89 4.50
C GLY A 195 0.33 -22.53 4.74
N GLY A 196 -0.69 -22.06 4.02
CA GLY A 196 -1.99 -22.72 3.98
C GLY A 196 -1.85 -24.17 3.48
N LYS A 197 -2.68 -25.07 4.01
CA LYS A 197 -2.70 -26.48 3.66
C LYS A 197 -4.04 -26.83 3.03
N ASP A 198 -4.04 -27.41 1.85
CA ASP A 198 -5.26 -27.69 1.06
C ASP A 198 -6.49 -28.06 1.91
N GLY A 199 -7.50 -27.18 1.88
CA GLY A 199 -8.76 -27.36 2.60
C GLY A 199 -8.77 -26.84 4.05
N GLU A 200 -7.63 -26.53 4.66
CA GLU A 200 -7.56 -25.88 5.97
C GLU A 200 -7.86 -24.37 5.84
N PRO A 201 -8.85 -23.84 6.55
CA PRO A 201 -9.23 -22.44 6.42
C PRO A 201 -8.17 -21.48 6.97
N MET A 202 -7.86 -20.44 6.20
CA MET A 202 -7.01 -19.32 6.60
C MET A 202 -7.87 -18.05 6.71
N ALA A 203 -7.70 -17.33 7.80
CA ALA A 203 -8.42 -16.08 8.05
C ALA A 203 -7.72 -14.90 7.36
N PHE A 204 -8.49 -14.16 6.57
CA PHE A 204 -8.10 -12.90 5.96
C PHE A 204 -8.90 -11.76 6.57
N VAL A 205 -8.21 -10.64 6.80
CA VAL A 205 -8.83 -9.41 7.30
C VAL A 205 -8.40 -8.22 6.46
N CYS A 206 -9.25 -7.20 6.43
CA CYS A 206 -8.90 -5.92 5.85
C CYS A 206 -9.62 -4.82 6.62
N GLY A 207 -8.87 -3.79 6.99
CA GLY A 207 -9.41 -2.53 7.47
C GLY A 207 -9.24 -1.47 6.39
N SER A 208 -10.33 -0.90 5.88
CA SER A 208 -10.25 0.07 4.79
C SER A 208 -11.47 0.98 4.69
N TRP A 209 -11.25 2.19 4.19
CA TRP A 209 -12.33 3.04 3.69
C TRP A 209 -13.11 2.35 2.56
N LEU A 210 -12.49 1.43 1.80
CA LEU A 210 -13.14 0.65 0.75
C LEU A 210 -14.15 -0.38 1.29
N LEU A 211 -14.13 -0.69 2.59
CA LEU A 211 -15.07 -1.59 3.25
C LEU A 211 -16.17 -0.87 4.04
N TYR A 212 -16.33 0.43 3.84
CA TYR A 212 -17.42 1.18 4.46
C TYR A 212 -18.78 0.73 3.90
N GLU A 213 -19.69 0.28 4.76
CA GLU A 213 -20.98 -0.29 4.34
C GLU A 213 -21.84 0.72 3.57
N GLY A 214 -21.76 2.00 3.93
CA GLY A 214 -22.48 3.08 3.27
C GLY A 214 -22.16 3.23 1.78
N HIS A 215 -21.09 2.62 1.26
CA HIS A 215 -20.81 2.57 -0.18
C HIS A 215 -21.95 1.95 -0.99
N ARG A 216 -22.72 1.01 -0.40
CA ARG A 216 -23.87 0.39 -1.06
C ARG A 216 -25.00 1.37 -1.38
N GLU A 217 -25.05 2.51 -0.71
CA GLU A 217 -26.09 3.52 -0.93
C GLU A 217 -25.84 4.39 -2.17
N PHE A 218 -24.59 4.49 -2.66
CA PHE A 218 -24.24 5.50 -3.66
C PHE A 218 -23.23 5.05 -4.73
N LEU A 219 -22.50 3.95 -4.53
CA LEU A 219 -21.68 3.40 -5.61
C LEU A 219 -22.56 2.67 -6.63
N PRO A 220 -22.19 2.69 -7.92
CA PRO A 220 -22.91 1.93 -8.95
C PRO A 220 -22.92 0.43 -8.65
N GLU A 221 -24.01 -0.28 -8.99
CA GLU A 221 -24.18 -1.72 -8.73
C GLU A 221 -23.04 -2.58 -9.32
N ASN A 222 -22.49 -2.19 -10.47
CA ASN A 222 -21.38 -2.89 -11.13
C ASN A 222 -19.98 -2.48 -10.61
N SER A 223 -19.91 -1.76 -9.49
CA SER A 223 -18.66 -1.29 -8.88
C SER A 223 -17.78 -2.47 -8.42
N ASN A 224 -16.51 -2.42 -8.81
CA ASN A 224 -15.49 -3.35 -8.29
C ASN A 224 -15.31 -3.22 -6.76
N ILE A 225 -15.60 -2.06 -6.18
CA ILE A 225 -15.52 -1.85 -4.73
C ILE A 225 -16.64 -2.62 -4.05
N LEU A 226 -17.88 -2.58 -4.57
CA LEU A 226 -18.98 -3.33 -3.99
C LEU A 226 -18.75 -4.84 -4.08
N ARG A 227 -18.25 -5.31 -5.24
CA ARG A 227 -17.85 -6.72 -5.39
C ARG A 227 -16.72 -7.12 -4.43
N PHE A 228 -15.74 -6.24 -4.23
CA PHE A 228 -14.69 -6.48 -3.24
C PHE A 228 -15.24 -6.54 -1.81
N MET A 229 -16.20 -5.67 -1.46
CA MET A 229 -16.88 -5.72 -0.17
C MET A 229 -17.63 -7.04 0.04
N ASP A 230 -18.21 -7.61 -1.02
CA ASP A 230 -18.97 -8.86 -0.94
C ASP A 230 -18.11 -10.08 -0.58
N ASP A 231 -16.80 -10.03 -0.81
CA ASP A 231 -15.85 -11.06 -0.36
C ASP A 231 -15.83 -11.19 1.18
N PHE A 232 -16.12 -10.11 1.90
CA PHE A 232 -16.01 -10.04 3.36
C PHE A 232 -17.36 -10.18 4.05
N ASP A 233 -17.30 -10.60 5.30
CA ASP A 233 -18.29 -10.21 6.29
C ASP A 233 -17.76 -8.97 7.01
N ILE A 234 -18.46 -7.84 6.87
CA ILE A 234 -18.08 -6.59 7.51
C ILE A 234 -18.58 -6.64 8.96
N ILE A 235 -17.65 -6.78 9.91
CA ILE A 235 -17.99 -6.97 11.33
C ILE A 235 -17.93 -5.66 12.12
N ARG A 236 -17.36 -4.61 11.53
CA ARG A 236 -17.38 -3.24 12.04
C ARG A 236 -17.47 -2.27 10.87
N SER A 237 -18.37 -1.29 10.96
CA SER A 237 -18.43 -0.15 10.06
C SER A 237 -18.73 1.12 10.84
N ALA A 238 -18.04 2.21 10.54
CA ALA A 238 -18.23 3.47 11.23
C ALA A 238 -18.10 4.65 10.26
N ASP A 239 -18.98 5.62 10.46
CA ASP A 239 -18.91 6.91 9.79
C ASP A 239 -17.67 7.68 10.26
N ARG A 240 -17.18 8.55 9.36
CA ARG A 240 -16.14 9.54 9.65
C ARG A 240 -16.65 10.91 9.29
N GLU A 241 -16.37 11.88 10.16
CA GLU A 241 -16.73 13.29 9.93
C GLU A 241 -16.06 13.87 8.69
N LYS A 242 -14.84 13.42 8.38
CA LYS A 242 -14.07 13.84 7.20
C LYS A 242 -13.64 12.63 6.38
N PHE A 243 -13.61 12.81 5.06
CA PHE A 243 -13.05 11.82 4.16
C PHE A 243 -11.52 11.95 4.09
N SER A 244 -10.83 11.51 5.14
CA SER A 244 -9.35 11.57 5.24
C SER A 244 -8.63 10.85 4.09
N ASP A 245 -9.26 9.83 3.52
CA ASP A 245 -8.76 9.06 2.38
C ASP A 245 -9.15 9.67 1.03
N GLY A 246 -9.75 10.87 1.02
CA GLY A 246 -10.24 11.54 -0.18
C GLY A 246 -9.16 11.82 -1.22
N TRP A 247 -7.90 12.00 -0.80
CA TRP A 247 -6.75 12.14 -1.71
C TRP A 247 -6.56 10.91 -2.61
N ARG A 248 -7.02 9.72 -2.19
CA ARG A 248 -6.99 8.49 -3.00
C ARG A 248 -8.00 8.50 -4.15
N VAL A 249 -9.02 9.36 -4.07
CA VAL A 249 -10.06 9.52 -5.09
C VAL A 249 -9.83 10.80 -5.90
N PHE A 250 -9.46 11.89 -5.22
CA PHE A 250 -9.44 13.24 -5.76
C PHE A 250 -8.04 13.86 -5.86
N GLY A 251 -6.97 13.18 -5.42
CA GLY A 251 -5.60 13.72 -5.46
C GLY A 251 -5.50 15.07 -4.75
N LYS A 252 -4.81 16.03 -5.38
CA LYS A 252 -4.65 17.41 -4.87
C LYS A 252 -5.96 18.16 -4.60
N TYR A 253 -7.07 17.76 -5.21
CA TYR A 253 -8.38 18.41 -5.01
C TYR A 253 -9.05 18.02 -3.69
N SER A 254 -8.55 16.99 -3.00
CA SER A 254 -9.21 16.38 -1.83
C SER A 254 -9.45 17.31 -0.63
N ASN A 255 -8.63 18.35 -0.47
CA ASN A 255 -8.77 19.35 0.60
C ASN A 255 -9.53 20.62 0.15
N GLY A 256 -9.95 20.69 -1.11
CA GLY A 256 -10.64 21.84 -1.69
C GLY A 256 -12.17 21.84 -1.45
N PRO A 257 -12.87 22.86 -1.95
CA PRO A 257 -14.33 22.89 -1.95
C PRO A 257 -14.92 21.68 -2.69
N VAL A 258 -15.99 21.10 -2.14
CA VAL A 258 -16.64 19.92 -2.73
C VAL A 258 -17.09 20.17 -4.18
N ASP A 259 -17.53 21.39 -4.49
CA ASP A 259 -18.02 21.75 -5.83
C ASP A 259 -16.93 21.75 -6.91
N ASP A 260 -15.67 21.93 -6.50
CA ASP A 260 -14.50 21.93 -7.39
C ASP A 260 -13.92 20.52 -7.59
N LEU A 261 -14.44 19.51 -6.90
CA LEU A 261 -13.96 18.14 -7.06
C LEU A 261 -14.17 17.65 -8.50
N PRO A 262 -13.17 16.99 -9.10
CA PRO A 262 -13.27 16.48 -10.47
C PRO A 262 -14.32 15.38 -10.58
N GLU A 263 -14.83 15.17 -11.80
CA GLU A 263 -15.95 14.26 -12.12
C GLU A 263 -15.66 13.38 -13.35
N ASP A 264 -14.39 13.24 -13.73
CA ASP A 264 -13.91 12.51 -14.90
C ASP A 264 -14.07 10.98 -14.77
N THR A 265 -14.22 10.45 -13.55
CA THR A 265 -14.48 9.02 -13.30
C THR A 265 -15.81 8.78 -12.57
N SER A 266 -16.37 7.58 -12.71
CA SER A 266 -17.62 7.21 -12.03
C SER A 266 -17.50 7.26 -10.50
N ILE A 267 -16.36 6.84 -9.95
CA ILE A 267 -16.09 6.91 -8.51
C ILE A 267 -16.03 8.37 -8.04
N ARG A 268 -15.34 9.24 -8.79
CA ARG A 268 -15.27 10.67 -8.46
C ARG A 268 -16.64 11.33 -8.44
N ARG A 269 -17.48 11.06 -9.44
CA ARG A 269 -18.89 11.54 -9.48
C ARG A 269 -19.70 11.05 -8.28
N ALA A 270 -19.62 9.76 -7.97
CA ALA A 270 -20.36 9.16 -6.86
C ALA A 270 -19.96 9.76 -5.50
N PHE A 271 -18.65 9.89 -5.24
CA PHE A 271 -18.16 10.51 -4.00
C PHE A 271 -18.47 12.00 -3.93
N LYS A 272 -18.33 12.76 -5.02
CA LYS A 272 -18.71 14.18 -5.04
C LYS A 272 -20.18 14.36 -4.69
N GLN A 273 -21.07 13.60 -5.32
CA GLN A 273 -22.50 13.64 -5.03
C GLN A 273 -22.80 13.30 -3.56
N ARG A 274 -22.16 12.28 -3.00
CA ARG A 274 -22.28 11.90 -1.59
C ARG A 274 -21.90 13.06 -0.66
N LEU A 275 -20.77 13.70 -0.93
CA LEU A 275 -20.25 14.84 -0.17
C LEU A 275 -21.15 16.09 -0.29
N GLN A 276 -21.69 16.38 -1.48
CA GLN A 276 -22.64 17.49 -1.68
C GLN A 276 -23.95 17.29 -0.91
N GLN A 277 -24.36 16.05 -0.68
CA GLN A 277 -25.51 15.73 0.17
C GLN A 277 -25.22 15.87 1.68
N GLY A 278 -23.99 16.20 2.07
CA GLY A 278 -23.56 16.25 3.46
C GLY A 278 -23.58 14.88 4.16
N LYS A 279 -23.59 13.78 3.39
CA LYS A 279 -23.63 12.43 3.94
C LYS A 279 -22.22 11.92 4.24
N PRO A 280 -22.05 11.09 5.28
CA PRO A 280 -20.72 10.65 5.70
C PRO A 280 -20.09 9.69 4.69
N THR A 281 -18.76 9.68 4.72
CA THR A 281 -17.92 8.54 4.30
C THR A 281 -17.51 7.78 5.55
N GLY A 282 -16.84 6.64 5.43
CA GLY A 282 -16.43 5.92 6.62
C GLY A 282 -15.34 4.89 6.39
N TYR A 283 -15.31 3.94 7.30
CA TYR A 283 -14.31 2.88 7.36
C TYR A 283 -14.97 1.58 7.78
N GLY A 284 -14.52 0.47 7.19
CA GLY A 284 -14.96 -0.87 7.58
C GLY A 284 -13.79 -1.76 7.96
N TYR A 285 -14.09 -2.76 8.78
CA TYR A 285 -13.21 -3.89 9.05
C TYR A 285 -13.94 -5.18 8.71
N GLY A 286 -13.41 -5.90 7.72
CA GLY A 286 -13.99 -7.12 7.19
C GLY A 286 -13.12 -8.33 7.46
N VAL A 287 -13.77 -9.49 7.55
CA VAL A 287 -13.12 -10.79 7.72
C VAL A 287 -13.72 -11.83 6.77
N PHE A 288 -12.90 -12.76 6.28
CA PHE A 288 -13.37 -13.99 5.65
C PHE A 288 -12.39 -15.15 5.89
N PHE A 289 -12.87 -16.37 5.69
CA PHE A 289 -12.04 -17.57 5.66
C PHE A 289 -11.86 -18.05 4.22
N PHE A 290 -10.67 -18.51 3.88
CA PHE A 290 -10.30 -19.01 2.56
C PHE A 290 -9.64 -20.39 2.68
N ASP A 291 -10.05 -21.36 1.89
CA ASP A 291 -9.58 -22.77 1.96
C ASP A 291 -8.45 -23.12 0.98
N GLY A 292 -7.92 -22.11 0.28
CA GLY A 292 -6.95 -22.28 -0.81
C GLY A 292 -7.58 -22.16 -2.20
N GLU A 293 -8.90 -22.35 -2.33
CA GLU A 293 -9.60 -22.33 -3.61
C GLU A 293 -10.74 -21.32 -3.65
N LYS A 294 -11.50 -21.17 -2.56
CA LYS A 294 -12.66 -20.28 -2.47
C LYS A 294 -12.83 -19.66 -1.09
N ILE A 295 -13.62 -18.59 -1.05
CA ILE A 295 -14.07 -17.98 0.19
C ILE A 295 -15.17 -18.86 0.79
N LEU A 296 -15.08 -19.15 2.08
CA LEU A 296 -16.05 -20.00 2.76
C LEU A 296 -17.35 -19.26 3.05
N GLY A 297 -18.47 -19.87 2.62
CA GLY A 297 -19.81 -19.34 2.84
C GLY A 297 -20.15 -18.13 1.97
N LYS A 298 -19.55 -18.02 0.79
CA LYS A 298 -19.90 -17.09 -0.28
C LYS A 298 -20.21 -17.89 -1.56
#